data_AF-A0A430EG16-F1
#
_entry.id   AF-A0A430EG16-F1
#
_cell.length_a   1.000
_cell.length_b   1.000
_cell.length_c   1.000
_cell.angle_alpha   90.00
_cell.angle_beta   90.00
_cell.angle_gamma   90.00
#
_symmetry.space_group_name_H-M   'P 1'
#
loop_
_entity.id
_entity.type
_entity.pdbx_description
1 polymer ?
#
loop_
_entity_poly.entity_id
_entity_poly.type
_entity_poly.pdbx_seq_one_letter_code
_entity_poly.pdbx_strand_id
1 'polypeptide(L)'
;MQFRRPKTVLGALSVLALAGAGIMAARGQGGAPAGPVGAAGSFEVSGVKVDVSGKSAEIARQGGWRIAQRKGWSMLSQQLTGKPGSLSDSALDAIVTGIVVEREQIGPNRYIASLGVQFDRAKAGSILGVSIAVTHSPPMLLVPLQYSGGVGQVFERDTAWARAWNRLRAAGSTIDYVRLRGTGADKLLVDTGQTLRHGRNWWRTILDQYGAVDMLVAEVQLRRDYPGGPIVGIFSATHGPDKDPITSFALRIDNGDAIDALFDTAVARIDKAYQAALADGRLHTDAVLAARPPVAQPAAPAPEEVPLPTPLPSVETTPGATAATTSLSVQVETPNAAAVNASESAVRGVPGVRSATTTSLALGGISVMRVAFDGSQAALRAALESRGWSVQEGPGVLRIRRGAAPQASPTPKAQ
;
A
#
# COMPACT_ATOMS: atom_id res chain seq x y z
N MET A 1 18.55 33.44 -68.07
CA MET A 1 19.17 32.15 -67.67
C MET A 1 18.07 31.26 -67.11
N GLN A 2 17.61 30.29 -67.89
CA GLN A 2 16.60 29.30 -67.51
C GLN A 2 17.20 27.91 -67.79
N PHE A 3 17.36 27.08 -66.75
CA PHE A 3 17.62 25.66 -66.96
C PHE A 3 16.59 24.82 -66.22
N ARG A 4 16.01 23.92 -67.01
CA ARG A 4 14.83 23.08 -66.78
C ARG A 4 15.13 21.95 -65.79
N ARG A 5 14.12 21.62 -64.98
CA ARG A 5 13.96 20.34 -64.26
C ARG A 5 13.85 19.15 -65.24
N PRO A 6 14.20 17.93 -64.79
CA PRO A 6 13.50 16.72 -65.18
C PRO A 6 12.64 16.15 -64.03
N LYS A 7 11.57 15.45 -64.42
CA LYS A 7 10.45 14.96 -63.61
C LYS A 7 10.64 13.49 -63.21
N THR A 8 10.33 13.20 -61.93
CA THR A 8 9.58 12.06 -61.33
C THR A 8 9.40 10.72 -62.06
N VAL A 9 9.58 9.60 -61.33
CA VAL A 9 8.63 8.44 -61.18
C VAL A 9 9.03 7.71 -59.86
N LEU A 10 8.24 7.70 -58.76
CA LEU A 10 7.04 6.92 -58.38
C LEU A 10 7.29 5.44 -57.98
N GLY A 11 6.81 5.07 -56.78
CA GLY A 11 6.69 3.68 -56.28
C GLY A 11 6.67 3.64 -54.73
N ALA A 12 5.61 4.02 -54.01
CA ALA A 12 4.31 3.35 -53.81
C ALA A 12 4.30 2.33 -52.63
N LEU A 13 3.52 2.69 -51.60
CA LEU A 13 2.76 1.84 -50.64
C LEU A 13 3.56 0.89 -49.71
N SER A 14 3.31 0.87 -48.39
CA SER A 14 2.06 0.30 -47.84
C SER A 14 1.85 0.68 -46.37
N VAL A 15 0.71 1.30 -46.08
CA VAL A 15 0.07 1.34 -44.75
C VAL A 15 -0.64 0.01 -44.57
N LEU A 16 -0.32 -0.76 -43.52
CA LEU A 16 -1.12 -1.91 -43.11
C LEU A 16 -1.80 -1.60 -41.77
N ALA A 17 -3.03 -1.12 -41.86
CA ALA A 17 -4.03 -1.32 -40.83
C ALA A 17 -4.79 -2.61 -41.17
N LEU A 18 -4.81 -3.58 -40.25
CA LEU A 18 -5.70 -4.73 -40.32
C LEU A 18 -6.30 -4.95 -38.94
N ALA A 19 -7.61 -4.75 -38.88
CA ALA A 19 -8.47 -5.08 -37.77
C ALA A 19 -8.83 -6.57 -37.80
N GLY A 20 -9.04 -7.15 -36.60
CA GLY A 20 -10.01 -8.23 -36.40
C GLY A 20 -9.48 -9.66 -36.29
N ALA A 21 -9.26 -10.10 -35.05
CA ALA A 21 -9.67 -11.43 -34.58
C ALA A 21 -9.74 -11.40 -33.04
N GLY A 22 -10.96 -11.36 -32.52
CA GLY A 22 -11.21 -11.51 -31.08
C GLY A 22 -10.86 -12.92 -30.63
N ILE A 23 -10.12 -13.02 -29.53
CA ILE A 23 -10.17 -14.18 -28.66
C ILE A 23 -10.58 -13.65 -27.29
N MET A 24 -11.88 -13.77 -27.04
CA MET A 24 -12.51 -13.66 -25.74
C MET A 24 -12.04 -14.89 -24.94
N ALA A 25 -10.92 -14.76 -24.23
CA ALA A 25 -10.55 -15.70 -23.18
C ALA A 25 -10.95 -15.09 -21.84
N ALA A 26 -12.24 -15.19 -21.53
CA ALA A 26 -12.69 -15.25 -20.16
C ALA A 26 -11.98 -16.45 -19.50
N ARG A 27 -10.91 -16.20 -18.75
CA ARG A 27 -10.35 -17.17 -17.82
C ARG A 27 -10.56 -16.64 -16.42
N GLY A 28 -11.34 -17.41 -15.67
CA GLY A 28 -11.87 -17.06 -14.37
C GLY A 28 -10.82 -16.89 -13.28
N GLN A 29 -11.32 -16.30 -12.20
CA GLN A 29 -11.09 -16.65 -10.80
C GLN A 29 -9.82 -17.47 -10.50
N GLY A 30 -8.95 -16.88 -9.68
CA GLY A 30 -7.81 -17.58 -9.09
C GLY A 30 -6.47 -17.14 -9.65
N GLY A 31 -6.26 -15.83 -9.83
CA GLY A 31 -4.91 -15.30 -9.81
C GLY A 31 -4.37 -15.47 -8.39
N ALA A 32 -3.63 -16.56 -8.15
CA ALA A 32 -2.70 -16.60 -7.03
C ALA A 32 -1.92 -15.28 -7.05
N PRO A 33 -1.73 -14.60 -5.90
CA PRO A 33 -0.89 -13.41 -5.90
C PRO A 33 0.43 -13.84 -6.53
N ALA A 34 0.85 -13.11 -7.57
CA ALA A 34 2.20 -13.24 -8.07
C ALA A 34 3.09 -13.05 -6.84
N GLY A 35 3.66 -14.14 -6.35
CA GLY A 35 4.60 -14.08 -5.23
C GLY A 35 5.68 -13.07 -5.60
N PRO A 36 6.25 -12.34 -4.63
CA PRO A 36 7.33 -11.43 -4.93
C PRO A 36 8.35 -12.20 -5.75
N VAL A 37 8.65 -11.68 -6.95
CA VAL A 37 9.77 -12.17 -7.74
C VAL A 37 10.97 -11.93 -6.85
N GLY A 38 11.40 -12.97 -6.15
CA GLY A 38 12.46 -12.89 -5.17
C GLY A 38 13.64 -12.23 -5.84
N ALA A 39 14.06 -11.09 -5.30
CA ALA A 39 15.36 -10.55 -5.62
C ALA A 39 16.35 -11.65 -5.23
N ALA A 40 16.83 -12.42 -6.20
CA ALA A 40 17.86 -13.41 -6.01
C ALA A 40 19.10 -12.65 -5.51
N GLY A 41 19.24 -12.62 -4.19
CA GLY A 41 20.15 -11.70 -3.51
C GLY A 41 21.59 -12.01 -3.87
N SER A 42 22.33 -11.01 -4.33
CA SER A 42 23.78 -11.06 -4.41
C SER A 42 24.39 -10.59 -3.07
N PHE A 43 25.64 -10.95 -2.81
CA PHE A 43 26.47 -10.24 -1.85
C PHE A 43 27.21 -9.13 -2.57
N GLU A 44 27.05 -7.89 -2.11
CA GLU A 44 27.79 -6.76 -2.64
C GLU A 44 28.94 -6.40 -1.69
N VAL A 45 30.15 -6.38 -2.22
CA VAL A 45 31.33 -5.83 -1.54
C VAL A 45 31.69 -4.52 -2.21
N SER A 46 31.38 -3.41 -1.54
CA SER A 46 31.64 -2.05 -2.02
C SER A 46 33.05 -1.57 -1.64
N GLY A 47 33.53 -0.52 -2.32
CA GLY A 47 34.76 0.18 -1.97
C GLY A 47 36.07 -0.55 -2.31
N VAL A 48 36.05 -1.49 -3.26
CA VAL A 48 37.26 -2.21 -3.68
C VAL A 48 38.13 -1.29 -4.54
N LYS A 49 39.25 -0.84 -3.96
CA LYS A 49 40.20 0.04 -4.65
C LYS A 49 41.15 -0.75 -5.54
N VAL A 50 41.20 -0.37 -6.82
CA VAL A 50 42.10 -0.93 -7.82
C VAL A 50 42.92 0.16 -8.51
N ASP A 51 44.18 -0.17 -8.74
CA ASP A 51 45.15 0.63 -9.46
C ASP A 51 46.02 -0.32 -10.26
N VAL A 52 45.87 -0.30 -11.58
CA VAL A 52 46.49 -1.27 -12.49
C VAL A 52 47.04 -0.53 -13.70
N SER A 53 48.24 -0.92 -14.12
CA SER A 53 48.82 -0.45 -15.38
C SER A 53 48.79 -1.56 -16.44
N GLY A 54 48.60 -1.19 -17.69
CA GLY A 54 48.48 -2.12 -18.82
C GLY A 54 49.05 -1.53 -20.11
N LYS A 55 49.19 -2.38 -21.13
CA LYS A 55 49.68 -1.99 -22.46
C LYS A 55 48.70 -1.08 -23.24
N SER A 56 47.44 -1.07 -22.81
CA SER A 56 46.39 -0.17 -23.28
C SER A 56 45.38 0.06 -22.15
N ALA A 57 44.57 1.11 -22.29
CA ALA A 57 43.48 1.44 -21.37
C ALA A 57 42.53 0.24 -21.14
N GLU A 58 42.17 -0.47 -22.21
CA GLU A 58 41.25 -1.62 -22.14
C GLU A 58 41.88 -2.82 -21.40
N ILE A 59 43.16 -3.11 -21.64
CA ILE A 59 43.89 -4.18 -20.93
C ILE A 59 44.00 -3.82 -19.44
N ALA A 60 44.32 -2.56 -19.12
CA ALA A 60 44.40 -2.08 -17.75
C ALA A 60 43.05 -2.18 -17.03
N ARG A 61 41.95 -1.86 -17.73
CA ARG A 61 40.58 -1.98 -17.21
C ARG A 61 40.21 -3.42 -16.88
N GLN A 62 40.39 -4.35 -17.83
CA GLN A 62 40.09 -5.77 -17.61
C GLN A 62 40.95 -6.38 -16.48
N GLY A 63 42.23 -5.98 -16.40
CA GLY A 63 43.10 -6.34 -15.28
C GLY A 63 42.60 -5.79 -13.93
N GLY A 64 42.11 -4.55 -13.93
CA GLY A 64 41.44 -3.91 -12.79
C GLY A 64 40.26 -4.71 -12.29
N TRP A 65 39.38 -5.16 -13.19
CA TRP A 65 38.21 -5.95 -12.83
C TRP A 65 38.57 -7.30 -12.21
N ARG A 66 39.54 -8.03 -12.77
CA ARG A 66 40.01 -9.31 -12.18
C ARG A 66 40.60 -9.11 -10.78
N ILE A 67 41.40 -8.06 -10.60
CA ILE A 67 41.96 -7.73 -9.27
C ILE A 67 40.84 -7.35 -8.30
N ALA A 68 39.83 -6.61 -8.76
CA ALA A 68 38.67 -6.26 -7.94
C ALA A 68 37.89 -7.50 -7.50
N GLN A 69 37.65 -8.46 -8.40
CA GLN A 69 36.98 -9.72 -8.07
C GLN A 69 37.75 -10.51 -6.99
N ARG A 70 39.09 -10.66 -7.14
CA ARG A 70 39.91 -11.36 -6.14
C ARG A 70 39.90 -10.66 -4.78
N LYS A 71 40.10 -9.34 -4.76
CA LYS A 71 40.07 -8.55 -3.52
C LYS A 71 38.68 -8.58 -2.87
N GLY A 72 37.63 -8.41 -3.67
CA GLY A 72 36.24 -8.47 -3.23
C GLY A 72 35.90 -9.81 -2.59
N TRP A 73 36.34 -10.92 -3.17
CA TRP A 73 36.16 -12.24 -2.59
C TRP A 73 36.90 -12.42 -1.27
N SER A 74 38.15 -11.93 -1.19
CA SER A 74 38.93 -11.96 0.05
C SER A 74 38.25 -11.17 1.17
N MET A 75 37.67 -10.00 0.86
CA MET A 75 36.89 -9.21 1.79
C MET A 75 35.59 -9.91 2.21
N LEU A 76 34.85 -10.50 1.26
CA LEU A 76 33.61 -11.24 1.54
C LEU A 76 33.87 -12.43 2.46
N SER A 77 34.86 -13.25 2.12
CA SER A 77 35.25 -14.43 2.92
C SER A 77 35.72 -14.04 4.32
N GLN A 78 36.49 -12.95 4.45
CA GLN A 78 36.86 -12.41 5.75
C GLN A 78 35.64 -11.97 6.57
N GLN A 79 34.66 -11.31 5.93
CA GLN A 79 33.43 -10.89 6.61
C GLN A 79 32.56 -12.07 7.08
N LEU A 80 32.49 -13.15 6.29
CA LEU A 80 31.61 -14.29 6.58
C LEU A 80 32.26 -15.39 7.44
N THR A 81 33.55 -15.64 7.27
CA THR A 81 34.26 -16.76 7.93
C THR A 81 35.32 -16.30 8.94
N GLY A 82 35.57 -14.99 9.02
CA GLY A 82 36.66 -14.42 9.81
C GLY A 82 38.06 -14.63 9.22
N LYS A 83 38.18 -15.31 8.07
CA LYS A 83 39.46 -15.60 7.39
C LYS A 83 39.40 -15.20 5.91
N PRO A 84 40.45 -14.59 5.35
CA PRO A 84 40.50 -14.29 3.93
C PRO A 84 40.64 -15.60 3.13
N GLY A 85 39.70 -15.84 2.23
CA GLY A 85 39.71 -16.92 1.25
C GLY A 85 40.18 -16.43 -0.12
N SER A 86 40.68 -17.36 -0.93
CA SER A 86 41.08 -17.12 -2.32
C SER A 86 40.41 -18.14 -3.23
N LEU A 87 40.03 -17.71 -4.44
CA LEU A 87 39.51 -18.57 -5.50
C LEU A 87 40.29 -18.35 -6.79
N SER A 88 40.23 -19.32 -7.70
CA SER A 88 40.74 -19.15 -9.06
C SER A 88 39.89 -18.13 -9.83
N ASP A 89 40.51 -17.43 -10.78
CA ASP A 89 39.81 -16.44 -11.62
C ASP A 89 38.60 -17.08 -12.35
N SER A 90 38.72 -18.34 -12.80
CA SER A 90 37.62 -19.09 -13.40
C SER A 90 36.43 -19.35 -12.46
N ALA A 91 36.70 -19.61 -11.18
CA ALA A 91 35.66 -19.79 -10.18
C ALA A 91 35.01 -18.44 -9.84
N LEU A 92 35.81 -17.37 -9.75
CA LEU A 92 35.30 -16.02 -9.53
C LEU A 92 34.35 -15.59 -10.65
N ASP A 93 34.72 -15.80 -11.92
CA ASP A 93 33.86 -15.47 -13.07
C ASP A 93 32.52 -16.24 -13.06
N ALA A 94 32.48 -17.45 -12.50
CA ALA A 94 31.25 -18.24 -12.38
C ALA A 94 30.31 -17.81 -11.24
N ILE A 95 30.84 -17.08 -10.25
CA ILE A 95 30.11 -16.64 -9.04
C ILE A 95 29.78 -15.15 -9.11
N VAL A 96 30.60 -14.34 -9.77
CA VAL A 96 30.37 -12.90 -9.92
C VAL A 96 29.14 -12.67 -10.79
N THR A 97 28.14 -11.99 -10.23
CA THR A 97 26.89 -11.63 -10.91
C THR A 97 26.97 -10.26 -11.57
N GLY A 98 27.83 -9.37 -11.06
CA GLY A 98 28.04 -8.05 -11.63
C GLY A 98 29.18 -7.27 -10.98
N ILE A 99 29.65 -6.24 -11.69
CA ILE A 99 30.60 -5.26 -11.18
C ILE A 99 29.94 -3.89 -11.27
N VAL A 100 29.86 -3.20 -10.13
CA VAL A 100 29.33 -1.85 -10.00
C VAL A 100 30.51 -0.89 -10.04
N VAL A 101 30.45 0.10 -10.92
CA VAL A 101 31.47 1.16 -10.98
C VAL A 101 31.04 2.32 -10.08
N GLU A 102 31.76 2.56 -8.99
CA GLU A 102 31.50 3.71 -8.09
C GLU A 102 32.24 4.96 -8.58
N ARG A 103 33.54 4.79 -8.88
CA ARG A 103 34.40 5.84 -9.43
C ARG A 103 35.41 5.19 -10.37
N GLU A 104 35.58 5.75 -11.55
CA GLU A 104 36.48 5.23 -12.57
C GLU A 104 37.27 6.36 -13.21
N GLN A 105 38.58 6.17 -13.33
CA GLN A 105 39.49 7.04 -14.07
C GLN A 105 40.35 6.19 -14.99
N ILE A 106 40.23 6.45 -16.29
CA ILE A 106 40.91 5.71 -17.34
C ILE A 106 41.99 6.61 -17.94
N GLY A 107 43.25 6.27 -17.69
CA GLY A 107 44.40 6.84 -18.38
C GLY A 107 44.81 5.99 -19.59
N PRO A 108 45.81 6.45 -20.38
CA PRO A 108 46.26 5.73 -21.58
C PRO A 108 46.72 4.29 -21.28
N ASN A 109 47.45 4.12 -20.16
CA ASN A 109 48.04 2.86 -19.72
C ASN A 109 47.76 2.55 -18.24
N ARG A 110 46.88 3.30 -17.57
CA ARG A 110 46.60 3.14 -16.13
C ARG A 110 45.11 3.22 -15.86
N TYR A 111 44.63 2.36 -14.97
CA TYR A 111 43.24 2.27 -14.57
C TYR A 111 43.16 2.40 -13.05
N ILE A 112 42.47 3.44 -12.57
CA ILE A 112 42.23 3.67 -11.15
C ILE A 112 40.72 3.68 -10.94
N ALA A 113 40.22 2.79 -10.08
CA ALA A 113 38.79 2.73 -9.80
C ALA A 113 38.48 2.31 -8.36
N SER A 114 37.30 2.72 -7.90
CA SER A 114 36.60 2.15 -6.74
C SER A 114 35.41 1.36 -7.29
N LEU A 115 35.42 0.05 -7.05
CA LEU A 115 34.45 -0.87 -7.63
C LEU A 115 33.70 -1.61 -6.52
N GLY A 116 32.42 -1.85 -6.76
CA GLY A 116 31.61 -2.82 -6.02
C GLY A 116 31.56 -4.14 -6.78
N VAL A 117 31.78 -5.28 -6.12
CA VAL A 117 31.66 -6.60 -6.75
C VAL A 117 30.48 -7.34 -6.16
N GLN A 118 29.59 -7.83 -7.03
CA GLN A 118 28.42 -8.62 -6.64
C GLN A 118 28.68 -10.10 -6.87
N PHE A 119 28.48 -10.91 -5.85
CA PHE A 119 28.64 -12.36 -5.86
C PHE A 119 27.28 -13.05 -5.70
N ASP A 120 27.05 -14.14 -6.42
CA ASP A 120 25.91 -15.02 -6.19
C ASP A 120 25.99 -15.58 -4.76
N ARG A 121 24.98 -15.28 -3.95
CA ARG A 121 24.93 -15.66 -2.54
C ARG A 121 24.90 -17.17 -2.32
N ALA A 122 24.13 -17.90 -3.13
CA ALA A 122 23.94 -19.34 -2.96
C ALA A 122 25.25 -20.07 -3.27
N LYS A 123 25.92 -19.69 -4.36
CA LYS A 123 27.24 -20.23 -4.72
C LYS A 123 28.33 -19.80 -3.74
N ALA A 124 28.33 -18.54 -3.30
CA ALA A 124 29.32 -18.06 -2.34
C ALA A 124 29.18 -18.75 -0.98
N GLY A 125 27.96 -18.92 -0.48
CA GLY A 125 27.67 -19.60 0.78
C GLY A 125 28.07 -21.09 0.74
N SER A 126 27.79 -21.79 -0.37
CA SER A 126 28.17 -23.20 -0.52
C SER A 126 29.69 -23.39 -0.54
N ILE A 127 30.45 -22.50 -1.19
CA ILE A 127 31.91 -22.55 -1.22
C ILE A 127 32.52 -22.23 0.14
N LEU A 128 31.96 -21.24 0.85
CA LEU A 128 32.48 -20.83 2.15
C LEU A 128 32.01 -21.75 3.29
N GLY A 129 31.17 -22.74 3.00
CA GLY A 129 30.61 -23.65 4.01
C GLY A 129 29.73 -22.93 5.03
N VAL A 130 29.21 -21.75 4.69
CA VAL A 130 28.33 -20.97 5.56
C VAL A 130 26.90 -21.21 5.11
N SER A 131 26.07 -21.75 6.01
CA SER A 131 24.62 -21.81 5.80
C SER A 131 24.04 -20.41 5.95
N ILE A 132 23.99 -19.66 4.86
CA ILE A 132 23.42 -18.31 4.85
C ILE A 132 21.93 -18.45 4.51
N ALA A 133 21.19 -19.15 5.38
CA ALA A 133 19.73 -19.05 5.39
C ALA A 133 19.40 -17.65 5.90
N VAL A 134 19.44 -16.67 4.99
CA VAL A 134 19.02 -15.31 5.29
C VAL A 134 17.51 -15.34 5.30
N THR A 135 16.94 -15.33 6.50
CA THR A 135 15.53 -15.00 6.67
C THR A 135 15.34 -13.58 6.17
N HIS A 136 14.56 -13.43 5.09
CA HIS A 136 14.10 -12.13 4.64
C HIS A 136 12.86 -11.73 5.41
N SER A 137 12.67 -10.43 5.61
CA SER A 137 11.40 -9.95 6.12
C SER A 137 10.29 -10.23 5.10
N PRO A 138 9.05 -10.41 5.57
CA PRO A 138 7.88 -10.15 4.74
C PRO A 138 7.96 -8.75 4.10
N PRO A 139 7.19 -8.45 3.03
CA PRO A 139 7.21 -7.13 2.42
C PRO A 139 6.73 -6.07 3.42
N MET A 140 7.60 -5.11 3.71
CA MET A 140 7.42 -4.06 4.71
C MET A 140 7.20 -2.70 4.03
N LEU A 141 6.09 -2.03 4.32
CA LEU A 141 5.81 -0.69 3.81
C LEU A 141 6.73 0.33 4.48
N LEU A 142 7.61 0.98 3.71
CA LEU A 142 8.49 2.02 4.22
C LEU A 142 7.82 3.39 4.16
N VAL A 143 7.74 4.06 5.31
CA VAL A 143 7.24 5.42 5.47
C VAL A 143 8.40 6.36 5.85
N PRO A 144 8.96 7.14 4.89
CA PRO A 144 10.05 8.08 5.15
C PRO A 144 9.50 9.41 5.68
N LEU A 145 9.45 9.57 7.00
CA LEU A 145 8.95 10.78 7.64
C LEU A 145 10.07 11.81 7.88
N GLN A 146 9.89 13.03 7.39
CA GLN A 146 10.83 14.13 7.61
C GLN A 146 10.16 15.29 8.33
N TYR A 147 10.66 15.65 9.50
CA TYR A 147 10.34 16.92 10.16
C TYR A 147 11.40 17.96 9.84
N SER A 148 10.98 19.09 9.27
CA SER A 148 11.83 20.25 9.02
C SER A 148 11.07 21.52 9.37
N GLY A 149 11.64 22.37 10.22
CA GLY A 149 10.97 23.60 10.67
C GLY A 149 9.65 23.34 11.42
N GLY A 150 9.55 22.21 12.12
CA GLY A 150 8.35 21.80 12.85
C GLY A 150 7.24 21.18 11.99
N VAL A 151 7.42 21.12 10.67
CA VAL A 151 6.44 20.53 9.75
C VAL A 151 6.90 19.13 9.36
N GLY A 152 6.05 18.13 9.63
CA GLY A 152 6.25 16.76 9.18
C GLY A 152 5.77 16.57 7.75
N GLN A 153 6.55 15.85 6.95
CA GLN A 153 6.28 15.55 5.55
C GLN A 153 6.70 14.12 5.24
N VAL A 154 5.87 13.41 4.48
CA VAL A 154 6.17 12.07 3.97
C VAL A 154 6.21 12.12 2.44
N PHE A 155 5.04 12.26 1.80
CA PHE A 155 4.88 12.23 0.34
C PHE A 155 4.17 13.47 -0.23
N GLU A 156 3.71 14.37 0.63
CA GLU A 156 3.06 15.63 0.22
C GLU A 156 3.99 16.45 -0.68
N ARG A 157 5.29 16.43 -0.35
CA ARG A 157 6.41 16.97 -1.15
C ARG A 157 7.50 15.92 -1.34
N ASP A 158 8.28 16.06 -2.39
CA ASP A 158 9.51 15.28 -2.58
C ASP A 158 10.55 15.76 -1.55
N THR A 159 10.89 14.89 -0.59
CA THR A 159 11.82 15.19 0.50
C THR A 159 13.20 14.64 0.20
N ALA A 160 14.25 15.32 0.68
CA ALA A 160 15.61 14.81 0.56
C ALA A 160 15.79 13.47 1.28
N TRP A 161 15.03 13.26 2.36
CA TRP A 161 14.98 11.98 3.08
C TRP A 161 14.36 10.84 2.24
N ALA A 162 13.22 11.06 1.59
CA ALA A 162 12.63 10.07 0.70
C ALA A 162 13.56 9.75 -0.49
N ARG A 163 14.24 10.75 -1.06
CA ARG A 163 15.25 10.54 -2.10
C ARG A 163 16.42 9.69 -1.64
N ALA A 164 16.91 9.88 -0.41
CA ALA A 164 17.98 9.04 0.16
C ALA A 164 17.55 7.57 0.29
N TRP A 165 16.33 7.31 0.75
CA TRP A 165 15.77 5.96 0.78
C TRP A 165 15.64 5.34 -0.62
N ASN A 166 15.30 6.13 -1.64
CA ASN A 166 15.26 5.65 -3.02
C ASN A 166 16.66 5.32 -3.57
N ARG A 167 17.72 6.01 -3.11
CA ARG A 167 19.11 5.68 -3.46
C ARG A 167 19.63 4.41 -2.78
N LEU A 168 19.05 4.00 -1.65
CA LEU A 168 19.42 2.75 -0.98
C LEU A 168 19.15 1.57 -1.89
N ARG A 169 20.21 0.84 -2.21
CA ARG A 169 20.16 -0.41 -2.97
C ARG A 169 19.71 -1.55 -2.06
N ALA A 170 18.50 -2.05 -2.28
CA ALA A 170 17.94 -3.15 -1.49
C ALA A 170 18.62 -4.51 -1.74
N ALA A 171 19.47 -4.65 -2.76
CA ALA A 171 20.07 -5.94 -3.14
C ALA A 171 20.88 -6.60 -2.00
N GLY A 172 21.43 -5.80 -1.08
CA GLY A 172 22.15 -6.28 0.10
C GLY A 172 21.31 -6.37 1.38
N SER A 173 20.07 -5.89 1.39
CA SER A 173 19.23 -5.89 2.60
C SER A 173 18.48 -7.20 2.76
N THR A 174 18.29 -7.62 4.01
CA THR A 174 17.39 -8.72 4.38
C THR A 174 15.95 -8.25 4.56
N ILE A 175 15.72 -6.94 4.42
CA ILE A 175 14.41 -6.32 4.54
C ILE A 175 13.85 -6.07 3.15
N ASP A 176 12.66 -6.60 2.89
CA ASP A 176 11.91 -6.34 1.67
C ASP A 176 11.11 -5.03 1.81
N TYR A 177 11.64 -3.94 1.28
CA TYR A 177 11.02 -2.62 1.38
C TYR A 177 10.02 -2.37 0.24
N VAL A 178 8.75 -2.26 0.59
CA VAL A 178 7.70 -1.71 -0.28
C VAL A 178 7.74 -0.19 -0.17
N ARG A 179 8.12 0.48 -1.24
CA ARG A 179 8.23 1.96 -1.30
C ARG A 179 7.08 2.53 -2.11
N LEU A 180 6.40 3.53 -1.55
CA LEU A 180 5.39 4.27 -2.30
C LEU A 180 6.08 5.26 -3.26
N ARG A 181 5.44 5.49 -4.40
CA ARG A 181 5.90 6.49 -5.38
C ARG A 181 5.54 7.92 -4.95
N GLY A 182 4.60 8.07 -4.01
CA GLY A 182 4.16 9.37 -3.51
C GLY A 182 3.34 10.15 -4.55
N THR A 183 2.64 9.45 -5.45
CA THR A 183 1.88 10.07 -6.54
C THR A 183 0.38 9.97 -6.31
N GLY A 184 -0.37 11.02 -6.68
CA GLY A 184 -1.84 10.98 -6.64
C GLY A 184 -2.40 10.69 -5.24
N ALA A 185 -3.13 9.57 -5.13
CA ALA A 185 -3.80 9.14 -3.90
C ALA A 185 -2.84 8.79 -2.76
N ASP A 186 -1.60 8.40 -3.05
CA ASP A 186 -0.59 8.03 -2.03
C ASP A 186 -0.40 9.15 -0.98
N LYS A 187 -0.44 10.42 -1.43
CA LYS A 187 -0.24 11.61 -0.60
C LYS A 187 -1.34 11.83 0.44
N LEU A 188 -2.53 11.28 0.19
CA LEU A 188 -3.67 11.36 1.10
C LEU A 188 -3.77 10.12 2.01
N LEU A 189 -3.26 8.99 1.54
CA LEU A 189 -3.33 7.72 2.26
C LEU A 189 -2.20 7.57 3.28
N VAL A 190 -1.02 8.11 2.99
CA VAL A 190 0.14 8.06 3.88
C VAL A 190 0.69 9.47 4.07
N ASP A 191 0.22 10.11 5.14
CA ASP A 191 0.65 11.43 5.61
C ASP A 191 1.22 11.34 7.03
N THR A 192 1.81 12.45 7.50
CA THR A 192 2.39 12.52 8.86
C THR A 192 1.36 12.19 9.96
N GLY A 193 0.12 12.67 9.82
CA GLY A 193 -0.96 12.40 10.76
C GLY A 193 -1.42 10.95 10.77
N GLN A 194 -1.40 10.26 9.62
CA GLN A 194 -1.68 8.82 9.56
C GLN A 194 -0.62 8.03 10.32
N THR A 195 0.65 8.42 10.29
CA THR A 195 1.72 7.74 11.06
C THR A 195 1.47 7.76 12.57
N LEU A 196 0.66 8.69 13.09
CA LEU A 196 0.30 8.77 14.50
C LEU A 196 -0.93 7.91 14.85
N ARG A 197 -1.60 7.32 13.85
CA ARG A 197 -2.75 6.45 14.07
C ARG A 197 -2.28 5.03 14.37
N HIS A 198 -2.75 4.50 15.49
CA HIS A 198 -2.52 3.13 15.94
C HIS A 198 -3.58 2.16 15.39
N GLY A 199 -4.50 2.66 14.55
CA GLY A 199 -5.66 1.91 14.07
C GLY A 199 -5.27 0.83 13.05
N ARG A 200 -5.12 -0.41 13.51
CA ARG A 200 -4.73 -1.57 12.67
C ARG A 200 -5.67 -1.83 11.49
N ASN A 201 -6.97 -1.58 11.65
CA ASN A 201 -7.94 -1.73 10.55
C ASN A 201 -7.68 -0.77 9.39
N TRP A 202 -7.30 0.48 9.68
CA TRP A 202 -6.94 1.47 8.67
C TRP A 202 -5.63 1.08 7.97
N TRP A 203 -4.61 0.74 8.77
CA TRP A 203 -3.32 0.31 8.23
C TRP A 203 -3.42 -0.95 7.39
N ARG A 204 -4.25 -1.92 7.78
CA ARG A 204 -4.49 -3.12 6.97
C ARG A 204 -5.05 -2.79 5.59
N THR A 205 -5.99 -1.85 5.48
CA THR A 205 -6.50 -1.39 4.17
C THR A 205 -5.39 -0.77 3.31
N ILE A 206 -4.49 0.01 3.90
CA ILE A 206 -3.33 0.58 3.20
C ILE A 206 -2.36 -0.53 2.79
N LEU A 207 -1.97 -1.41 3.71
CA LEU A 207 -1.03 -2.50 3.48
C LEU A 207 -1.53 -3.46 2.40
N ASP A 208 -2.82 -3.84 2.43
CA ASP A 208 -3.48 -4.66 1.40
C ASP A 208 -3.41 -4.00 0.01
N GLN A 209 -3.56 -2.66 -0.07
CA GLN A 209 -3.49 -1.92 -1.33
C GLN A 209 -2.07 -1.94 -1.94
N TYR A 210 -1.03 -1.92 -1.11
CA TYR A 210 0.37 -1.87 -1.56
C TYR A 210 1.08 -3.23 -1.55
N GLY A 211 0.39 -4.30 -1.14
CA GLY A 211 0.96 -5.65 -1.07
C GLY A 211 2.01 -5.81 0.04
N ALA A 212 1.93 -5.00 1.09
CA ALA A 212 2.78 -5.09 2.26
C ALA A 212 2.06 -5.86 3.38
N VAL A 213 2.83 -6.45 4.29
CA VAL A 213 2.30 -7.23 5.43
C VAL A 213 2.38 -6.42 6.72
N ASP A 214 3.37 -5.54 6.83
CA ASP A 214 3.56 -4.66 7.99
C ASP A 214 4.25 -3.36 7.52
N MET A 215 4.51 -2.42 8.44
CA MET A 215 5.03 -1.09 8.15
C MET A 215 6.27 -0.73 8.98
N LEU A 216 7.14 0.07 8.38
CA LEU A 216 8.34 0.64 8.97
C LEU A 216 8.27 2.17 8.84
N VAL A 217 8.53 2.88 9.93
CA VAL A 217 8.60 4.35 9.90
C VAL A 217 10.04 4.76 10.15
N ALA A 218 10.65 5.37 9.13
CA ALA A 218 11.98 5.94 9.22
C ALA A 218 11.83 7.46 9.33
N GLU A 219 12.01 7.98 10.53
CA GLU A 219 11.83 9.40 10.84
C GLU A 219 13.17 10.12 10.94
N VAL A 220 13.21 11.34 10.41
CA VAL A 220 14.27 12.30 10.64
C VAL A 220 13.71 13.64 11.11
N GLN A 221 14.29 14.20 12.16
CA GLN A 221 14.04 15.56 12.61
C GLN A 221 15.28 16.42 12.33
N LEU A 222 15.14 17.38 11.42
CA LEU A 222 16.20 18.32 11.07
C LEU A 222 16.12 19.56 11.93
N ARG A 223 17.17 19.78 12.71
CA ARG A 223 17.39 20.99 13.48
C ARG A 223 18.53 21.78 12.86
N ARG A 224 18.28 23.08 12.65
CA ARG A 224 19.29 24.05 12.22
C ARG A 224 19.47 25.03 13.36
N ASP A 225 20.71 25.22 13.80
CA ASP A 225 21.01 26.19 14.87
C ASP A 225 20.83 27.63 14.35
N TYR A 226 21.13 27.87 13.07
CA TYR A 226 20.90 29.14 12.35
C TYR A 226 20.89 28.90 10.82
N PRO A 227 20.39 29.85 10.00
CA PRO A 227 20.46 29.74 8.53
C PRO A 227 21.90 29.54 8.05
N GLY A 228 22.15 28.50 7.27
CA GLY A 228 23.49 28.12 6.81
C GLY A 228 24.39 27.48 7.87
N GLY A 229 23.92 27.37 9.12
CA GLY A 229 24.64 26.75 10.22
C GLY A 229 24.63 25.22 10.20
N PRO A 230 25.27 24.60 11.21
CA PRO A 230 25.32 23.15 11.34
C PRO A 230 23.91 22.57 11.36
N ILE A 231 23.77 21.43 10.69
CA ILE A 231 22.52 20.67 10.63
C ILE A 231 22.69 19.46 11.54
N VAL A 232 21.79 19.33 12.50
CA VAL A 232 21.66 18.15 13.34
C VAL A 232 20.43 17.38 12.89
N GLY A 233 20.64 16.16 12.41
CA GLY A 233 19.57 15.21 12.11
C GLY A 233 19.41 14.25 13.27
N ILE A 234 18.24 14.23 13.90
CA ILE A 234 17.84 13.21 14.86
C ILE A 234 17.06 12.16 14.08
N PHE A 235 17.58 10.94 14.06
CA PHE A 235 17.01 9.81 13.34
C PHE A 235 16.34 8.85 14.31
N SER A 236 15.19 8.33 13.91
CA SER A 236 14.51 7.24 14.62
C SER A 236 13.91 6.27 13.62
N ALA A 237 14.02 5.00 13.94
CA ALA A 237 13.45 3.90 13.18
C ALA A 237 12.48 3.15 14.08
N THR A 238 11.24 3.01 13.64
CA THR A 238 10.20 2.30 14.39
C THR A 238 9.47 1.31 13.49
N HIS A 239 8.86 0.31 14.10
CA HIS A 239 8.11 -0.75 13.43
C HIS A 239 6.65 -0.74 13.89
N GLY A 240 5.76 -1.02 12.94
CA GLY A 240 4.34 -1.25 13.21
C GLY A 240 3.54 0.03 13.45
N PRO A 241 2.22 -0.12 13.61
CA PRO A 241 1.29 0.98 13.83
C PRO A 241 1.43 1.59 15.23
N ASP A 242 2.00 0.85 16.17
CA ASP A 242 2.25 1.28 17.55
C ASP A 242 3.63 1.96 17.74
N LYS A 243 4.42 2.09 16.67
CA LYS A 243 5.75 2.71 16.64
C LYS A 243 6.75 2.08 17.61
N ASP A 244 6.86 0.76 17.59
CA ASP A 244 7.84 0.04 18.40
C ASP A 244 9.27 0.48 18.02
N PRO A 245 10.08 0.97 18.98
CA PRO A 245 11.38 1.57 18.66
C PRO A 245 12.43 0.51 18.30
N ILE A 246 13.08 0.69 17.14
CA ILE A 246 14.19 -0.15 16.68
C ILE A 246 15.53 0.51 16.97
N THR A 247 15.69 1.78 16.59
CA THR A 247 16.91 2.54 16.87
C THR A 247 16.64 4.05 16.88
N SER A 248 17.47 4.80 17.59
CA SER A 248 17.54 6.26 17.50
C SER A 248 18.99 6.73 17.65
N PHE A 249 19.36 7.73 16.87
CA PHE A 249 20.69 8.33 16.92
C PHE A 249 20.68 9.75 16.32
N ALA A 250 21.69 10.55 16.63
CA ALA A 250 21.88 11.86 16.03
C ALA A 250 23.14 11.86 15.15
N LEU A 251 23.07 12.57 14.02
CA LEU A 251 24.23 12.93 13.20
C LEU A 251 24.29 14.45 13.04
N ARG A 252 25.50 14.99 12.98
CA ARG A 252 25.75 16.42 12.80
C ARG A 252 26.67 16.62 11.59
N ILE A 253 26.36 17.62 10.79
CA ILE A 253 27.23 18.17 9.75
C ILE A 253 27.36 19.67 9.94
N ASP A 254 28.53 20.20 9.58
CA ASP A 254 28.80 21.63 9.72
C ASP A 254 28.38 22.45 8.50
N ASN A 255 28.20 21.81 7.33
CA ASN A 255 27.75 22.45 6.09
C ASN A 255 26.52 21.72 5.51
N GLY A 256 25.54 22.48 5.01
CA GLY A 256 24.35 21.96 4.34
C GLY A 256 24.59 21.23 3.03
N ASP A 257 25.72 21.47 2.34
CA ASP A 257 26.05 20.75 1.09
C ASP A 257 26.26 19.25 1.31
N ALA A 258 26.62 18.85 2.53
CA ALA A 258 26.85 17.46 2.91
C ALA A 258 25.57 16.73 3.36
N ILE A 259 24.39 17.33 3.21
CA ILE A 259 23.13 16.76 3.71
C ILE A 259 22.77 15.43 3.06
N ASP A 260 23.01 15.28 1.75
CA ASP A 260 22.75 14.03 1.04
C ASP A 260 23.64 12.89 1.57
N ALA A 261 24.92 13.17 1.82
CA ALA A 261 25.86 12.19 2.39
C ALA A 261 25.49 11.82 3.83
N LEU A 262 25.02 12.78 4.63
CA LEU A 262 24.49 12.51 5.97
C LEU A 262 23.27 11.58 5.90
N PHE A 263 22.34 11.82 4.98
CA PHE A 263 21.18 10.93 4.82
C PHE A 263 21.56 9.55 4.32
N ASP A 264 22.46 9.43 3.35
CA ASP A 264 22.90 8.11 2.87
C ASP A 264 23.55 7.30 4.01
N THR A 265 24.34 7.96 4.86
CA THR A 265 24.93 7.34 6.06
C THR A 265 23.85 6.93 7.07
N ALA A 266 22.86 7.78 7.30
CA ALA A 266 21.76 7.48 8.22
C ALA A 266 20.89 6.32 7.72
N VAL A 267 20.55 6.30 6.43
CA VAL A 267 19.78 5.22 5.81
C VAL A 267 20.52 3.88 5.93
N ALA A 268 21.82 3.85 5.63
CA ALA A 268 22.62 2.63 5.80
C ALA A 268 22.65 2.13 7.26
N ARG A 269 22.70 3.06 8.23
CA ARG A 269 22.66 2.71 9.66
C ARG A 269 21.29 2.19 10.09
N ILE A 270 20.20 2.79 9.61
CA ILE A 270 18.83 2.33 9.90
C ILE A 270 18.59 0.96 9.26
N ASP A 271 18.98 0.77 7.99
CA ASP A 271 18.85 -0.51 7.31
C ASP A 271 19.55 -1.63 8.09
N LYS A 272 20.81 -1.40 8.51
CA LYS A 272 21.54 -2.34 9.38
C LYS A 272 20.81 -2.62 10.69
N ALA A 273 20.15 -1.62 11.29
CA ALA A 273 19.40 -1.79 12.52
C ALA A 273 18.12 -2.63 12.32
N TYR A 274 17.40 -2.45 11.20
CA TYR A 274 16.27 -3.31 10.85
C TYR A 274 16.69 -4.74 10.58
N GLN A 275 17.79 -4.95 9.84
CA GLN A 275 18.33 -6.29 9.59
C GLN A 275 18.72 -6.99 10.89
N ALA A 276 19.35 -6.27 11.83
CA ALA A 276 19.67 -6.80 13.16
C ALA A 276 18.39 -7.13 13.94
N ALA A 277 17.38 -6.25 13.94
CA ALA A 277 16.11 -6.50 14.59
C ALA A 277 15.37 -7.72 14.02
N LEU A 278 15.45 -7.96 12.70
CA LEU A 278 14.92 -9.17 12.07
C LEU A 278 15.68 -10.42 12.54
N ALA A 279 17.01 -10.36 12.57
CA ALA A 279 17.84 -11.47 13.03
C ALA A 279 17.58 -11.81 14.51
N ASP A 280 17.34 -10.79 15.34
CA ASP A 280 16.99 -10.93 16.76
C ASP A 280 15.52 -11.37 16.98
N GLY A 281 14.71 -11.44 15.92
CA GLY A 281 13.27 -11.74 16.00
C GLY A 281 12.41 -10.61 16.57
N ARG A 282 12.97 -9.41 16.77
CA ARG A 282 12.22 -8.20 17.20
C ARG A 282 11.41 -7.59 16.07
N LEU A 283 11.88 -7.73 14.82
CA LEU A 283 11.13 -7.32 13.64
C LEU A 283 10.36 -8.53 13.10
N HIS A 284 9.06 -8.55 13.36
CA HIS A 284 8.14 -9.59 12.90
C HIS A 284 6.81 -8.96 12.49
N THR A 285 6.01 -9.68 11.70
CA THR A 285 4.66 -9.20 11.39
C THR A 285 3.82 -9.07 12.66
N ASP A 286 3.13 -7.94 12.84
CA ASP A 286 2.10 -7.80 13.86
C ASP A 286 0.98 -8.82 13.63
N ALA A 287 0.75 -9.69 14.61
CA ALA A 287 -0.24 -10.75 14.54
C ALA A 287 -1.67 -10.23 14.27
N VAL A 288 -2.00 -9.02 14.75
CA VAL A 288 -3.32 -8.41 14.58
C VAL A 288 -3.44 -7.73 13.21
N LEU A 289 -2.34 -7.27 12.61
CA LEU A 289 -2.33 -6.84 11.21
C LEU A 289 -2.42 -8.04 10.25
N ALA A 290 -1.73 -9.14 10.56
CA ALA A 290 -1.81 -10.39 9.79
C ALA A 290 -3.17 -11.08 9.90
N ALA A 291 -3.84 -10.94 11.05
CA ALA A 291 -5.16 -11.51 11.27
C ALA A 291 -6.18 -10.82 10.37
N ARG A 292 -6.50 -11.45 9.23
CA ARG A 292 -7.67 -11.08 8.45
C ARG A 292 -8.90 -11.27 9.34
N PRO A 293 -9.69 -10.23 9.63
CA PRO A 293 -10.96 -10.42 10.33
C PRO A 293 -11.77 -11.45 9.56
N PRO A 294 -12.50 -12.36 10.23
CA PRO A 294 -13.38 -13.27 9.50
C PRO A 294 -14.25 -12.41 8.61
N VAL A 295 -14.09 -12.57 7.29
CA VAL A 295 -15.03 -12.01 6.33
C VAL A 295 -16.36 -12.54 6.81
N ALA A 296 -17.32 -11.65 7.11
CA ALA A 296 -18.66 -12.08 7.44
C ALA A 296 -19.07 -12.99 6.28
N GLN A 297 -19.05 -14.30 6.53
CA GLN A 297 -19.43 -15.28 5.55
C GLN A 297 -20.84 -14.83 5.17
N PRO A 298 -21.15 -14.54 3.89
CA PRO A 298 -22.54 -14.37 3.52
C PRO A 298 -23.24 -15.58 4.11
N ALA A 299 -24.18 -15.33 5.01
CA ALA A 299 -24.79 -16.37 5.83
C ALA A 299 -25.03 -17.56 4.91
N ALA A 300 -24.43 -18.71 5.24
CA ALA A 300 -24.64 -19.92 4.46
C ALA A 300 -26.13 -19.99 4.14
N PRO A 301 -26.54 -20.23 2.87
CA PRO A 301 -27.96 -20.40 2.58
C PRO A 301 -28.45 -21.39 3.64
N ALA A 302 -29.45 -20.95 4.41
CA ALA A 302 -30.00 -21.76 5.48
C ALA A 302 -30.18 -23.18 4.92
N PRO A 303 -29.73 -24.23 5.64
CA PRO A 303 -29.86 -25.59 5.13
C PRO A 303 -31.30 -25.75 4.65
N GLU A 304 -31.47 -26.17 3.40
CA GLU A 304 -32.77 -26.58 2.89
C GLU A 304 -33.31 -27.57 3.92
N GLU A 305 -34.32 -27.15 4.67
CA GLU A 305 -35.01 -27.98 5.64
C GLU A 305 -35.55 -29.17 4.86
N VAL A 306 -34.86 -30.31 5.00
CA VAL A 306 -35.42 -31.60 4.64
C VAL A 306 -36.70 -31.73 5.46
N PRO A 307 -37.88 -31.81 4.84
CA PRO A 307 -39.13 -31.80 5.58
C PRO A 307 -39.21 -33.09 6.39
N LEU A 308 -39.15 -32.96 7.72
CA LEU A 308 -39.54 -34.03 8.64
C LEU A 308 -41.07 -34.26 8.52
N PRO A 309 -41.53 -35.52 8.60
CA PRO A 309 -42.92 -35.86 8.33
C PRO A 309 -43.87 -35.28 9.39
N THR A 310 -44.92 -34.64 8.89
CA THR A 310 -46.04 -33.98 9.56
C THR A 310 -46.83 -34.95 10.48
N PRO A 311 -47.26 -34.55 11.69
CA PRO A 311 -48.41 -35.16 12.35
C PRO A 311 -49.72 -34.61 11.75
N LEU A 312 -50.70 -35.51 11.59
CA LEU A 312 -52.04 -35.30 11.04
C LEU A 312 -52.90 -34.23 11.79
N PRO A 313 -53.99 -33.73 11.16
CA PRO A 313 -54.45 -32.35 11.27
C PRO A 313 -55.54 -32.12 12.34
N SER A 314 -55.59 -30.91 12.90
CA SER A 314 -56.83 -30.31 13.39
C SER A 314 -57.18 -29.13 12.48
N VAL A 315 -58.42 -29.13 11.99
CA VAL A 315 -58.91 -28.31 10.87
C VAL A 315 -59.58 -27.04 11.41
N GLU A 316 -59.59 -26.00 10.55
CA GLU A 316 -60.48 -24.82 10.49
C GLU A 316 -59.95 -23.56 11.21
N THR A 317 -59.63 -22.42 10.56
CA THR A 317 -59.86 -21.91 9.19
C THR A 317 -58.82 -20.83 8.85
N THR A 318 -58.30 -20.85 7.61
CA THR A 318 -57.57 -19.74 6.96
C THR A 318 -58.40 -19.29 5.75
N PRO A 319 -58.24 -18.05 5.21
CA PRO A 319 -57.13 -17.84 4.27
C PRO A 319 -56.44 -16.47 4.35
N GLY A 320 -55.10 -16.47 4.23
CA GLY A 320 -54.31 -15.24 4.00
C GLY A 320 -52.80 -15.47 4.03
N ALA A 321 -52.23 -15.82 2.86
CA ALA A 321 -50.82 -16.01 2.49
C ALA A 321 -49.72 -15.46 3.42
N THR A 322 -48.73 -16.32 3.71
CA THR A 322 -47.44 -15.98 4.33
C THR A 322 -46.67 -14.99 3.44
N ALA A 323 -46.74 -13.70 3.79
CA ALA A 323 -46.02 -12.65 3.08
C ALA A 323 -44.52 -12.69 3.39
N ALA A 324 -43.70 -12.66 2.35
CA ALA A 324 -42.25 -12.49 2.45
C ALA A 324 -41.93 -11.17 3.17
N THR A 325 -41.19 -11.25 4.28
CA THR A 325 -40.75 -10.07 5.03
C THR A 325 -39.62 -9.38 4.27
N THR A 326 -39.89 -8.21 3.70
CA THR A 326 -38.94 -7.40 2.93
C THR A 326 -38.32 -6.34 3.84
N SER A 327 -36.99 -6.20 3.83
CA SER A 327 -36.30 -5.11 4.51
C SER A 327 -36.17 -3.90 3.58
N LEU A 328 -36.77 -2.78 3.97
CA LEU A 328 -36.81 -1.54 3.18
C LEU A 328 -36.12 -0.41 3.94
N SER A 329 -35.43 0.47 3.22
CA SER A 329 -34.81 1.67 3.79
C SER A 329 -35.75 2.86 3.67
N VAL A 330 -36.08 3.50 4.79
CA VAL A 330 -37.01 4.62 4.87
C VAL A 330 -36.26 5.87 5.32
N GLN A 331 -36.26 6.91 4.50
CA GLN A 331 -35.67 8.22 4.80
C GLN A 331 -36.74 9.14 5.40
N VAL A 332 -36.54 9.60 6.62
CA VAL A 332 -37.49 10.42 7.39
C VAL A 332 -36.90 11.79 7.66
N GLU A 333 -37.64 12.86 7.41
CA GLU A 333 -37.24 14.20 7.85
C GLU A 333 -37.45 14.37 9.36
N THR A 334 -36.35 14.58 10.09
CA THR A 334 -36.33 14.64 11.55
C THR A 334 -35.79 16.00 12.03
N PRO A 335 -36.64 17.03 12.12
CA PRO A 335 -36.22 18.38 12.52
C PRO A 335 -35.78 18.48 13.99
N ASN A 336 -36.23 17.55 14.86
CA ASN A 336 -35.82 17.48 16.27
C ASN A 336 -35.85 16.03 16.79
N ALA A 337 -35.31 15.79 17.99
CA ALA A 337 -35.26 14.44 18.59
C ALA A 337 -36.64 13.83 18.87
N ALA A 338 -37.65 14.66 19.20
CA ALA A 338 -39.02 14.20 19.39
C ALA A 338 -39.64 13.66 18.08
N ALA A 339 -39.27 14.24 16.94
CA ALA A 339 -39.70 13.78 15.62
C ALA A 339 -39.16 12.39 15.27
N VAL A 340 -37.99 12.00 15.79
CA VAL A 340 -37.39 10.68 15.57
C VAL A 340 -38.24 9.60 16.26
N ASN A 341 -38.45 9.75 17.57
CA ASN A 341 -39.25 8.82 18.38
C ASN A 341 -40.69 8.73 17.85
N ALA A 342 -41.29 9.87 17.51
CA ALA A 342 -42.65 9.90 16.97
C ALA A 342 -42.76 9.23 15.58
N SER A 343 -41.71 9.30 14.75
CA SER A 343 -41.69 8.65 13.43
C SER A 343 -41.48 7.14 13.56
N GLU A 344 -40.58 6.71 14.45
CA GLU A 344 -40.33 5.30 14.72
C GLU A 344 -41.58 4.60 15.28
N SER A 345 -42.24 5.20 16.29
CA SER A 345 -43.51 4.67 16.82
C SER A 345 -44.62 4.64 15.76
N ALA A 346 -44.74 5.68 14.92
CA ALA A 346 -45.77 5.74 13.89
C ALA A 346 -45.58 4.66 12.80
N VAL A 347 -44.32 4.39 12.40
CA VAL A 347 -44.02 3.35 11.42
C VAL A 347 -44.17 1.95 12.01
N ARG A 348 -43.80 1.71 13.28
CA ARG A 348 -44.10 0.43 13.95
C ARG A 348 -45.60 0.15 14.07
N GLY A 349 -46.42 1.20 14.16
CA GLY A 349 -47.87 1.05 14.21
C GLY A 349 -48.52 0.68 12.87
N VAL A 350 -47.77 0.63 11.76
CA VAL A 350 -48.32 0.30 10.43
C VAL A 350 -48.57 -1.21 10.35
N PRO A 351 -49.78 -1.66 9.96
CA PRO A 351 -50.07 -3.09 9.84
C PRO A 351 -49.11 -3.76 8.84
N GLY A 352 -48.49 -4.86 9.25
CA GLY A 352 -47.47 -5.56 8.46
C GLY A 352 -46.03 -5.12 8.73
N VAL A 353 -45.78 -4.06 9.50
CA VAL A 353 -44.41 -3.73 9.95
C VAL A 353 -44.03 -4.60 11.15
N ARG A 354 -43.00 -5.45 10.99
CA ARG A 354 -42.44 -6.27 12.07
C ARG A 354 -41.40 -5.55 12.91
N SER A 355 -40.61 -4.68 12.29
CA SER A 355 -39.64 -3.85 12.99
C SER A 355 -39.39 -2.54 12.25
N ALA A 356 -39.12 -1.48 13.00
CA ALA A 356 -38.65 -0.21 12.46
C ALA A 356 -37.58 0.32 13.42
N THR A 357 -36.34 0.43 12.93
CA THR A 357 -35.16 0.82 13.72
C THR A 357 -34.36 1.87 12.96
N THR A 358 -34.04 2.98 13.61
CA THR A 358 -33.21 4.05 13.03
C THR A 358 -31.76 3.59 12.92
N THR A 359 -31.22 3.48 11.70
CA THR A 359 -29.83 3.03 11.44
C THR A 359 -28.86 4.19 11.27
N SER A 360 -29.36 5.38 10.90
CA SER A 360 -28.56 6.61 10.83
C SER A 360 -29.41 7.80 11.26
N LEU A 361 -28.94 8.54 12.27
CA LEU A 361 -29.65 9.65 12.87
C LEU A 361 -29.02 10.98 12.45
N ALA A 362 -29.82 11.86 11.82
CA ALA A 362 -29.43 13.22 11.47
C ALA A 362 -30.45 14.22 12.02
N LEU A 363 -30.16 14.80 13.19
CA LEU A 363 -31.01 15.82 13.82
C LEU A 363 -30.93 17.12 13.00
N GLY A 364 -32.10 17.65 12.61
CA GLY A 364 -32.18 18.79 11.68
C GLY A 364 -32.02 18.39 10.20
N GLY A 365 -31.98 17.09 9.89
CA GLY A 365 -31.82 16.56 8.54
C GLY A 365 -32.69 15.32 8.27
N ILE A 366 -32.20 14.43 7.42
CA ILE A 366 -32.90 13.20 7.01
C ILE A 366 -32.28 12.02 7.76
N SER A 367 -33.07 11.39 8.63
CA SER A 367 -32.68 10.15 9.29
C SER A 367 -33.05 8.94 8.42
N VAL A 368 -32.26 7.87 8.50
CA VAL A 368 -32.51 6.63 7.77
C VAL A 368 -32.97 5.57 8.77
N MET A 369 -34.11 4.96 8.47
CA MET A 369 -34.74 3.91 9.26
C MET A 369 -34.84 2.63 8.44
N ARG A 370 -34.52 1.49 9.05
CA ARG A 370 -34.70 0.18 8.44
C ARG A 370 -36.03 -0.40 8.92
N VAL A 371 -36.88 -0.79 7.96
CA VAL A 371 -38.22 -1.32 8.22
C VAL A 371 -38.31 -2.74 7.67
N ALA A 372 -38.68 -3.71 8.51
CA ALA A 372 -39.05 -5.05 8.07
C ALA A 372 -40.56 -5.10 7.88
N PHE A 373 -41.02 -5.35 6.66
CA PHE A 373 -42.44 -5.31 6.29
C PHE A 373 -42.88 -6.60 5.62
N ASP A 374 -44.02 -7.13 6.06
CA ASP A 374 -44.68 -8.31 5.49
C ASP A 374 -45.44 -7.90 4.23
N GLY A 375 -44.72 -7.79 3.11
CA GLY A 375 -45.27 -7.41 1.81
C GLY A 375 -44.27 -6.68 0.90
N SER A 376 -44.79 -6.12 -0.19
CA SER A 376 -43.99 -5.37 -1.17
C SER A 376 -43.82 -3.89 -0.78
N GLN A 377 -42.83 -3.22 -1.37
CA GLN A 377 -42.59 -1.78 -1.20
C GLN A 377 -43.83 -0.93 -1.51
N ALA A 378 -44.60 -1.30 -2.54
CA ALA A 378 -45.84 -0.62 -2.92
C ALA A 378 -46.94 -0.73 -1.86
N ALA A 379 -47.04 -1.87 -1.17
CA ALA A 379 -48.00 -2.07 -0.07
C ALA A 379 -47.61 -1.24 1.16
N LEU A 380 -46.31 -1.14 1.48
CA LEU A 380 -45.81 -0.27 2.54
C LEU A 380 -46.11 1.22 2.24
N ARG A 381 -45.94 1.65 0.98
CA ARG A 381 -46.29 3.01 0.55
C ARG A 381 -47.76 3.31 0.79
N ALA A 382 -48.67 2.46 0.31
CA ALA A 382 -50.11 2.66 0.48
C ALA A 382 -50.51 2.69 1.98
N ALA A 383 -49.88 1.84 2.80
CA ALA A 383 -50.14 1.82 4.23
C ALA A 383 -49.66 3.10 4.94
N LEU A 384 -48.51 3.64 4.55
CA LEU A 384 -47.99 4.92 5.07
C LEU A 384 -48.82 6.12 4.60
N GLU A 385 -49.25 6.14 3.33
CA GLU A 385 -50.14 7.18 2.80
C GLU A 385 -51.50 7.19 3.53
N SER A 386 -52.05 6.01 3.84
CA SER A 386 -53.31 5.89 4.61
C SER A 386 -53.21 6.49 6.03
N ARG A 387 -51.99 6.63 6.55
CA ARG A 387 -51.65 7.19 7.86
C ARG A 387 -51.26 8.67 7.78
N GLY A 388 -51.45 9.33 6.63
CA GLY A 388 -51.18 10.76 6.44
C GLY A 388 -49.72 11.11 6.17
N TRP A 389 -48.90 10.13 5.77
CA TRP A 389 -47.52 10.39 5.35
C TRP A 389 -47.47 10.72 3.85
N SER A 390 -46.74 11.77 3.51
CA SER A 390 -46.27 12.03 2.16
C SER A 390 -45.10 11.08 1.88
N VAL A 391 -45.27 10.15 0.94
CA VAL A 391 -44.25 9.17 0.56
C VAL A 391 -43.75 9.46 -0.85
N GLN A 392 -42.44 9.54 -1.04
CA GLN A 392 -41.77 9.59 -2.32
C GLN A 392 -41.01 8.28 -2.54
N GLU A 393 -41.24 7.62 -3.66
CA GLU A 393 -40.67 6.31 -3.96
C GLU A 393 -39.37 6.43 -4.77
N GLY A 394 -38.34 5.72 -4.34
CA GLY A 394 -37.11 5.45 -5.09
C GLY A 394 -36.82 3.94 -5.13
N PRO A 395 -35.90 3.48 -5.99
CA PRO A 395 -35.56 2.06 -6.10
C PRO A 395 -34.97 1.55 -4.77
N GLY A 396 -35.76 0.75 -4.03
CA GLY A 396 -35.37 0.18 -2.73
C GLY A 396 -35.35 1.16 -1.55
N VAL A 397 -35.81 2.41 -1.74
CA VAL A 397 -35.82 3.46 -0.71
C VAL A 397 -37.15 4.22 -0.74
N LEU A 398 -37.76 4.44 0.41
CA LEU A 398 -38.94 5.31 0.56
C LEU A 398 -38.56 6.56 1.34
N ARG A 399 -38.81 7.75 0.80
CA ARG A 399 -38.68 9.00 1.55
C ARG A 399 -40.04 9.41 2.09
N ILE A 400 -40.16 9.60 3.39
CA ILE A 400 -41.40 9.97 4.05
C ILE A 400 -41.30 11.33 4.72
N ARG A 401 -42.39 12.09 4.61
CA ARG A 401 -42.62 13.37 5.27
C ARG A 401 -43.98 13.32 5.93
N ARG A 402 -44.10 13.89 7.14
CA ARG A 402 -45.42 14.02 7.76
C ARG A 402 -46.20 15.08 6.99
N GLY A 403 -47.37 14.72 6.44
CA GLY A 403 -48.25 15.71 5.80
C GLY A 403 -48.65 16.76 6.84
N ALA A 404 -48.44 18.03 6.52
CA ALA A 404 -48.97 19.12 7.32
C ALA A 404 -50.51 19.07 7.30
N ALA A 405 -51.17 19.34 8.42
CA ALA A 405 -52.60 19.63 8.44
C ALA A 405 -52.91 20.80 7.46
N PRO A 406 -54.10 20.86 6.85
CA PRO A 406 -54.45 21.95 5.95
C PRO A 406 -54.27 23.29 6.67
N GLN A 407 -53.45 24.18 6.09
CA GLN A 407 -53.33 25.55 6.56
C GLN A 407 -54.69 26.24 6.38
N ALA A 408 -55.21 26.83 7.46
CA ALA A 408 -56.41 27.66 7.41
C ALA A 408 -56.22 28.80 6.41
N SER A 409 -57.19 28.98 5.51
CA SER A 409 -57.22 30.04 4.50
C SER A 409 -57.09 31.43 5.15
N PRO A 410 -56.31 32.36 4.58
CA PRO A 410 -56.26 33.73 5.08
C PRO A 410 -57.59 34.45 4.84
N THR A 411 -58.15 35.01 5.90
CA THR A 411 -59.31 35.90 5.88
C THR A 411 -59.03 37.12 4.99
N PRO A 412 -59.92 37.51 4.05
CA PRO A 412 -59.73 38.73 3.28
C PRO A 412 -59.93 39.94 4.19
N LYS A 413 -58.99 40.89 4.12
CA LYS A 413 -59.15 42.23 4.73
C LYS A 413 -60.35 42.91 4.08
N ALA A 414 -61.31 43.33 4.92
CA ALA A 414 -62.35 44.28 4.53
C ALA A 414 -61.72 45.66 4.27
N GLN A 415 -62.35 46.36 3.33
CA GLN A 415 -62.02 47.68 2.79
C GLN A 415 -61.97 48.78 3.85
#